data_AF-A0A4R3JHJ8-F1
#
_entry.id   AF-A0A4R3JHJ8-F1
#
_cell.length_a   1.000
_cell.length_b   1.000
_cell.length_c   1.000
_cell.angle_alpha   90.00
_cell.angle_beta   90.00
_cell.angle_gamma   90.00
#
_symmetry.space_group_name_H-M   'P 1'
#
loop_
_entity.id
_entity.type
_entity.pdbx_description
1 polymer ?
#
loop_
_entity_poly.entity_id
_entity_poly.type
_entity_poly.pdbx_seq_one_letter_code
_entity_poly.pdbx_strand_id
1 'polypeptide(L)'
;MVDIFSKREGPRLEDVKAKRLLSENAGTIRKLADQISNGGFSKMRADQARRKQEPKPEGLIIHDMNARVSSETPEPYVKVSLNNRVVLVDKSTGRQMQLLGEIRGNFMSKYFVLATKDNGFLSPLEDDMLAALAHLEGADLTGDFTDSDLAQALEDLIVPRGE
;
A
#
# COMPACT_ATOMS: atom_id res chain seq x y z
N MET A 1 -2.71 -43.09 -42.82
CA MET A 1 -2.95 -42.42 -41.52
C MET A 1 -4.44 -42.56 -41.25
N VAL A 2 -4.83 -43.25 -40.18
CA VAL A 2 -6.25 -43.54 -39.86
C VAL A 2 -6.54 -42.91 -38.51
N ASP A 3 -7.38 -41.87 -38.48
CA ASP A 3 -7.84 -41.24 -37.24
C ASP A 3 -8.95 -42.10 -36.62
N ILE A 4 -8.65 -42.72 -35.49
CA ILE A 4 -9.60 -43.53 -34.73
C ILE A 4 -10.30 -42.62 -33.73
N PHE A 5 -11.51 -42.15 -34.07
CA PHE A 5 -12.37 -41.46 -33.11
C PHE A 5 -12.99 -42.47 -32.14
N SER A 6 -12.51 -42.49 -30.89
CA SER A 6 -13.11 -43.29 -29.83
C SER A 6 -14.46 -42.70 -29.42
N LYS A 7 -15.52 -43.53 -29.35
CA LYS A 7 -16.85 -43.14 -28.80
C LYS A 7 -16.79 -42.62 -27.35
N ARG A 8 -15.62 -42.63 -26.70
CA ARG A 8 -15.39 -42.10 -25.34
C ARG A 8 -14.87 -40.66 -25.29
N GLU A 9 -14.53 -40.03 -26.40
CA GLU A 9 -13.89 -38.69 -26.40
C GLU A 9 -14.86 -37.53 -26.69
N GLY A 10 -16.15 -37.80 -26.89
CA GLY A 10 -17.19 -36.77 -27.08
C GLY A 10 -18.02 -36.52 -25.81
N PRO A 11 -18.65 -35.33 -25.67
CA PRO A 11 -19.67 -35.10 -24.65
C PRO A 11 -20.75 -36.18 -24.77
N ARG A 12 -21.20 -36.72 -23.63
CA ARG A 12 -22.16 -37.82 -23.66
C ARG A 12 -23.44 -37.39 -24.35
N LEU A 13 -24.13 -38.29 -25.05
CA LEU A 13 -25.30 -37.95 -25.86
C LEU A 13 -26.42 -37.31 -25.02
N GLU A 14 -26.54 -37.73 -23.76
CA GLU A 14 -27.41 -37.13 -22.76
C GLU A 14 -27.06 -35.67 -22.45
N ASP A 15 -25.78 -35.33 -22.33
CA ASP A 15 -25.32 -33.97 -22.04
C ASP A 15 -25.60 -33.05 -23.24
N VAL A 16 -25.42 -33.55 -24.46
CA VAL A 16 -25.74 -32.81 -25.69
C VAL A 16 -27.25 -32.53 -25.77
N LYS A 17 -28.08 -33.55 -25.49
CA LYS A 17 -29.54 -33.40 -25.46
C LYS A 17 -30.00 -32.45 -24.35
N ALA A 18 -29.43 -32.56 -23.16
CA ALA A 18 -29.75 -31.69 -22.03
C ALA A 18 -29.35 -30.23 -22.34
N LYS A 19 -28.15 -30.00 -22.87
CA LYS A 19 -27.69 -28.67 -23.29
C LYS A 19 -28.61 -28.07 -24.35
N ARG A 20 -29.05 -28.90 -25.32
CA ARG A 20 -30.00 -28.48 -26.35
C ARG A 20 -31.35 -28.07 -25.74
N LEU A 21 -31.94 -28.90 -24.89
CA LEU A 21 -33.19 -28.59 -24.18
C LEU A 21 -33.09 -27.32 -23.35
N LEU A 22 -31.99 -27.12 -22.62
CA LEU A 22 -31.76 -25.91 -21.83
C LEU A 22 -31.62 -24.67 -22.73
N SER A 23 -30.97 -24.80 -23.88
CA SER A 23 -30.80 -23.68 -24.82
C SER A 23 -32.11 -23.30 -25.52
N GLU A 24 -32.89 -24.28 -25.97
CA GLU A 24 -34.19 -24.08 -26.63
C GLU A 24 -35.21 -23.47 -25.65
N ASN A 25 -35.12 -23.78 -24.35
CA ASN A 25 -36.04 -23.30 -23.33
C ASN A 25 -35.47 -22.17 -22.45
N ALA A 26 -34.32 -21.59 -22.81
CA ALA A 26 -33.60 -20.63 -21.95
C ALA A 26 -34.47 -19.42 -21.56
N GLY A 27 -35.31 -18.93 -22.46
CA GLY A 27 -36.24 -17.81 -22.20
C GLY A 27 -37.30 -18.15 -21.16
N THR A 28 -37.88 -19.35 -21.25
CA THR A 28 -38.90 -19.84 -20.30
C THR A 28 -38.28 -20.11 -18.92
N ILE A 29 -37.11 -20.74 -18.89
CA ILE A 29 -36.34 -20.99 -17.65
C ILE A 29 -36.04 -19.66 -16.94
N ARG A 30 -35.62 -18.63 -17.69
CA ARG A 30 -35.37 -17.30 -17.14
C ARG A 30 -36.63 -16.66 -16.55
N LYS A 31 -37.76 -16.71 -17.27
CA LYS A 31 -39.05 -16.19 -16.77
C LYS A 31 -39.48 -16.87 -15.48
N LEU A 32 -39.38 -18.19 -15.41
CA LEU A 32 -39.69 -18.96 -14.20
C LEU A 32 -38.73 -18.63 -13.05
N ALA A 33 -37.44 -18.53 -13.32
CA ALA A 33 -36.44 -18.16 -12.32
C ALA A 33 -36.71 -16.75 -11.77
N ASP A 34 -37.07 -15.79 -12.61
CA ASP A 34 -37.45 -14.44 -12.17
C ASP A 34 -38.78 -14.44 -11.41
N GLN A 35 -39.77 -15.24 -11.80
CA GLN A 35 -41.04 -15.35 -11.07
C GLN A 35 -40.85 -15.94 -9.67
N ILE A 36 -40.04 -16.99 -9.53
CA ILE A 36 -39.75 -17.63 -8.23
C ILE A 36 -38.90 -16.70 -7.35
N SER A 37 -37.96 -15.97 -7.95
CA SER A 37 -37.02 -15.09 -7.23
C SER A 37 -37.48 -13.63 -7.11
N ASN A 38 -38.72 -13.31 -7.48
CA ASN A 38 -39.24 -11.94 -7.55
C ASN A 38 -38.29 -10.96 -8.29
N GLY A 39 -37.74 -11.40 -9.42
CA GLY A 39 -36.78 -10.68 -10.26
C GLY A 39 -35.33 -10.70 -9.76
N GLY A 40 -35.01 -11.47 -8.73
CA GLY A 40 -33.65 -11.61 -8.18
C GLY A 40 -32.65 -12.23 -9.17
N PHE A 41 -33.08 -13.19 -9.98
CA PHE A 41 -32.22 -13.86 -10.97
C PHE A 41 -31.67 -12.89 -12.03
N SER A 42 -32.53 -12.04 -12.61
CA SER A 42 -32.10 -11.02 -13.57
C SER A 42 -31.25 -9.92 -12.93
N LYS A 43 -31.54 -9.49 -11.69
CA LYS A 43 -30.72 -8.50 -10.96
C LYS A 43 -29.30 -9.03 -10.72
N MET A 44 -29.17 -10.25 -10.22
CA MET A 44 -27.87 -10.89 -9.98
C MET A 44 -27.05 -11.02 -11.27
N ARG A 45 -27.68 -11.40 -12.40
CA ARG A 45 -27.02 -11.45 -13.71
C ARG A 45 -26.54 -10.08 -14.18
N ALA A 46 -27.34 -9.03 -13.96
CA ALA A 46 -26.97 -7.66 -14.31
C ALA A 46 -25.79 -7.17 -13.45
N ASP A 47 -25.79 -7.45 -12.15
CA ASP A 47 -24.69 -7.08 -11.26
C ASP A 47 -23.40 -7.83 -11.58
N GLN A 48 -23.48 -9.13 -11.90
CA GLN A 48 -22.32 -9.87 -12.39
C GLN A 48 -21.79 -9.29 -13.70
N ALA A 49 -22.67 -8.86 -14.62
CA ALA A 49 -22.25 -8.21 -15.86
C ALA A 49 -21.58 -6.85 -15.59
N ARG A 50 -22.09 -6.06 -14.63
CA ARG A 50 -21.46 -4.79 -14.21
C ARG A 50 -20.09 -5.01 -13.56
N ARG A 51 -19.93 -6.04 -12.73
CA ARG A 51 -18.64 -6.38 -12.10
C ARG A 51 -17.58 -6.89 -13.08
N LYS A 52 -18.01 -7.47 -14.20
CA LYS A 52 -17.12 -7.95 -15.26
C LYS A 52 -16.75 -6.86 -16.28
N GLN A 53 -17.39 -5.69 -16.23
CA GLN A 53 -16.97 -4.56 -17.05
C GLN A 53 -15.67 -4.00 -16.48
N GLU A 54 -14.66 -3.85 -17.34
CA GLU A 54 -13.43 -3.17 -16.97
C GLU A 54 -13.74 -1.71 -16.57
N PRO A 55 -13.08 -1.18 -15.52
CA PRO A 55 -13.29 0.19 -15.11
C PRO A 55 -12.94 1.12 -16.29
N LYS A 56 -13.95 1.86 -16.77
CA LYS A 56 -13.74 2.84 -17.85
C LYS A 56 -12.96 4.03 -17.27
N PRO A 57 -11.88 4.49 -17.92
CA PRO A 57 -11.07 5.61 -17.43
C PRO A 57 -11.77 6.97 -17.57
N GLU A 58 -12.87 7.04 -18.34
CA GLU A 58 -13.62 8.28 -18.59
C GLU A 58 -14.49 8.67 -17.39
N GLY A 59 -14.25 9.87 -16.85
CA GLY A 59 -15.05 10.47 -15.76
C GLY A 59 -14.45 10.36 -14.36
N LEU A 60 -13.23 9.83 -14.21
CA LEU A 60 -12.47 9.94 -12.97
C LEU A 60 -11.95 11.38 -12.82
N ILE A 61 -12.77 12.25 -12.23
CA ILE A 61 -12.28 13.53 -11.69
C ILE A 61 -11.47 13.19 -10.45
N ILE A 62 -10.17 12.95 -10.64
CA ILE A 62 -9.23 12.87 -9.54
C ILE A 62 -9.07 14.31 -9.03
N HIS A 63 -9.82 14.63 -7.97
CA HIS A 63 -9.52 15.81 -7.16
C HIS A 63 -8.20 15.55 -6.42
N ASP A 64 -7.09 15.85 -7.09
CA ASP A 64 -5.83 16.16 -6.44
C ASP A 64 -6.12 17.33 -5.48
N MET A 65 -6.23 17.02 -4.18
CA MET A 65 -6.25 18.06 -3.16
C MET A 65 -4.83 18.60 -3.02
N ASN A 66 -4.63 19.77 -3.64
CA ASN A 66 -3.49 20.67 -3.55
C ASN A 66 -2.28 20.31 -4.43
N ALA A 67 -2.12 21.13 -5.47
CA ALA A 67 -0.85 21.26 -6.19
C ALA A 67 0.29 21.43 -5.17
N ARG A 68 1.28 20.56 -5.28
CA ARG A 68 2.43 20.48 -4.36
C ARG A 68 3.19 21.80 -4.38
N VAL A 69 3.42 22.37 -3.20
CA VAL A 69 4.33 23.50 -3.04
C VAL A 69 5.73 22.99 -3.40
N SER A 70 6.36 23.59 -4.41
CA SER A 70 7.79 23.42 -4.66
C SER A 70 8.50 24.67 -4.12
N SER A 71 9.30 24.52 -3.06
CA SER A 71 10.30 25.53 -2.73
C SER A 71 11.61 25.16 -3.41
N GLU A 72 12.37 26.16 -3.87
CA GLU A 72 13.71 25.94 -4.42
C GLU A 72 14.75 25.70 -3.31
N THR A 73 14.47 26.18 -2.10
CA THR A 73 15.33 26.00 -0.92
C THR A 73 14.65 25.04 0.05
N PRO A 74 15.28 23.91 0.40
CA PRO A 74 14.74 23.00 1.43
C PRO A 74 14.92 23.62 2.81
N GLU A 75 13.92 23.44 3.68
CA GLU A 75 13.96 23.76 5.10
C GLU A 75 13.96 22.46 5.92
N PRO A 76 15.12 21.78 6.06
CA PRO A 76 15.18 20.49 6.72
C PRO A 76 14.92 20.61 8.23
N TYR A 77 14.15 19.67 8.77
CA TYR A 77 13.95 19.49 10.22
C TYR A 77 13.82 18.00 10.54
N VAL A 78 14.09 17.62 11.80
CA VAL A 78 13.99 16.23 12.22
C VAL A 78 12.62 15.98 12.86
N LYS A 79 11.99 14.86 12.46
CA LYS A 79 10.69 14.45 12.98
C LYS A 79 10.71 13.01 13.44
N VAL A 80 10.18 12.79 14.65
CA VAL A 80 9.75 11.46 15.12
C VAL A 80 8.31 11.22 14.66
N SER A 81 8.11 10.15 13.88
CA SER A 81 6.81 9.73 13.37
C SER A 81 6.10 8.81 14.36
N LEU A 82 4.77 8.70 14.25
CA LEU A 82 3.94 7.85 15.12
C LEU A 82 4.29 6.36 15.07
N ASN A 83 4.94 5.92 14.00
CA ASN A 83 5.47 4.56 13.84
C ASN A 83 6.92 4.43 14.35
N ASN A 84 7.34 5.31 15.26
CA ASN A 84 8.65 5.38 15.87
C ASN A 84 9.81 5.64 14.90
N ARG A 85 9.55 6.03 13.65
CA ARG A 85 10.60 6.36 12.68
C ARG A 85 11.12 7.77 12.90
N VAL A 86 12.43 7.93 12.88
CA VAL A 86 13.10 9.23 12.96
C VAL A 86 13.56 9.62 11.57
N VAL A 87 13.00 10.69 11.03
CA VAL A 87 13.15 11.08 9.62
C VAL A 87 13.56 12.54 9.50
N LEU A 88 14.43 12.81 8.54
CA LEU A 88 14.70 14.17 8.06
C LEU A 88 13.63 14.53 7.03
N VAL A 89 12.94 15.64 7.26
CA VAL A 89 11.81 16.09 6.45
C VAL A 89 12.05 17.54 6.03
N ASP A 90 11.68 17.86 4.81
CA ASP A 90 11.64 19.25 4.35
C ASP A 90 10.32 19.90 4.78
N LYS A 91 10.41 20.98 5.58
CA LYS A 91 9.25 21.68 6.14
C LYS A 91 8.38 22.35 5.08
N SER A 92 8.99 22.84 4.00
CA SER A 92 8.29 23.58 2.94
C SER A 92 7.45 22.66 2.04
N THR A 93 7.97 21.45 1.75
CA THR A 93 7.32 20.48 0.86
C THR A 93 6.64 19.33 1.60
N GLY A 94 6.97 19.13 2.88
CA GLY A 94 6.54 17.99 3.70
C GLY A 94 7.17 16.66 3.29
N ARG A 95 8.16 16.67 2.38
CA ARG A 95 8.77 15.44 1.86
C ARG A 95 9.79 14.89 2.84
N GLN A 96 9.73 13.58 3.05
CA GLN A 96 10.82 12.88 3.69
C GLN A 96 12.05 12.94 2.79
N MET A 97 13.14 13.51 3.30
CA MET A 97 14.44 13.57 2.63
C MET A 97 15.24 12.30 2.92
N GLN A 98 15.32 11.90 4.19
CA GLN A 98 16.11 10.74 4.61
C GLN A 98 15.55 10.07 5.86
N LEU A 99 15.76 8.77 5.99
CA LEU A 99 15.50 8.02 7.22
C LEU A 99 16.77 8.00 8.07
N LEU A 100 16.71 8.55 9.28
CA LEU A 100 17.84 8.60 10.21
C LEU A 100 17.90 7.36 11.09
N GLY A 101 16.73 6.79 11.42
CA GLY A 101 16.66 5.63 12.28
C GLY A 101 15.25 5.33 12.76
N GLU A 102 15.17 4.55 13.82
CA GLU A 102 13.92 4.25 14.51
C GLU A 102 14.13 4.12 16.02
N ILE A 103 13.06 4.39 16.76
CA ILE A 103 12.99 4.16 18.20
C ILE A 103 12.45 2.75 18.41
N ARG A 104 13.28 1.89 19.00
CA ARG A 104 12.94 0.50 19.34
C ARG A 104 12.60 0.39 20.82
N GLY A 105 11.98 -0.72 21.17
CA GLY A 105 11.68 -1.08 22.56
C GLY A 105 10.20 -0.96 22.91
N ASN A 106 9.92 -0.89 24.22
CA ASN A 106 8.56 -0.81 24.77
C ASN A 106 8.38 0.51 25.53
N PHE A 107 7.19 0.76 26.08
CA PHE A 107 6.88 2.01 26.79
C PHE A 107 7.84 2.34 27.96
N MET A 108 8.44 1.34 28.60
CA MET A 108 9.33 1.49 29.74
C MET A 108 10.82 1.55 29.36
N SER A 109 11.18 1.04 28.19
CA SER A 109 12.56 0.98 27.72
C SER A 109 12.58 1.23 26.20
N LYS A 110 12.60 2.51 25.83
CA LYS A 110 12.77 2.95 24.45
C LYS A 110 14.23 3.32 24.22
N TYR A 111 14.76 2.99 23.05
CA TYR A 111 16.11 3.39 22.66
C TYR A 111 16.18 3.71 21.17
N PHE A 112 17.07 4.62 20.80
CA PHE A 112 17.26 5.01 19.41
C PHE A 112 18.22 4.08 18.68
N VAL A 113 17.92 3.77 17.42
CA VAL A 113 18.73 2.93 16.53
C VAL A 113 18.85 3.61 15.17
N LEU A 114 20.07 3.83 14.72
CA LEU A 114 20.39 4.44 13.43
C LEU A 114 20.01 3.51 12.28
N ALA A 115 19.65 4.13 11.17
CA ALA A 115 19.36 3.45 9.92
C ALA A 115 20.63 2.92 9.28
N THR A 116 21.21 1.84 9.82
CA THR A 116 22.40 1.18 9.28
C THR A 116 22.06 -0.19 8.71
N LYS A 117 22.96 -0.73 7.89
CA LYS A 117 22.81 -2.09 7.34
C LYS A 117 22.83 -3.14 8.46
N ASP A 118 23.68 -2.95 9.47
CA ASP A 118 23.80 -3.84 10.62
C ASP A 118 22.52 -3.85 11.47
N ASN A 119 21.81 -2.72 11.52
CA ASN A 119 20.52 -2.60 12.18
C ASN A 119 19.34 -3.09 11.33
N GLY A 120 19.58 -3.63 10.12
CA GLY A 120 18.58 -4.26 9.26
C GLY A 120 17.88 -3.32 8.27
N PHE A 121 18.38 -2.10 8.06
CA PHE A 121 17.79 -1.15 7.12
C PHE A 121 18.25 -1.42 5.69
N LEU A 122 17.30 -1.38 4.74
CA LEU A 122 17.57 -1.55 3.31
C LEU A 122 18.32 -0.37 2.69
N SER A 123 18.06 0.84 3.21
CA SER A 123 18.72 2.08 2.79
C SER A 123 19.50 2.62 3.99
N PRO A 124 20.79 2.29 4.12
CA PRO A 124 21.61 2.79 5.21
C PRO A 124 21.87 4.30 5.07
N LEU A 125 22.20 4.94 6.20
CA LEU A 125 22.75 6.29 6.26
C LEU A 125 24.08 6.37 5.51
N GLU A 126 24.38 7.56 4.96
CA GLU A 126 25.69 7.85 4.38
C GLU A 126 26.75 7.94 5.48
N ASP A 127 28.00 7.61 5.14
CA ASP A 127 29.11 7.44 6.10
C ASP A 127 29.37 8.71 6.93
N ASP A 128 29.30 9.90 6.32
CA ASP A 128 29.50 11.18 7.00
C ASP A 128 28.41 11.44 8.05
N MET A 129 27.15 11.17 7.69
CA MET A 129 26.02 11.28 8.61
C MET A 129 26.09 10.24 9.71
N LEU A 130 26.47 9.00 9.37
CA LEU A 130 26.66 7.94 10.36
C LEU A 130 27.73 8.34 11.37
N ALA A 131 28.87 8.87 10.93
CA ALA A 131 29.94 9.32 11.81
C ALA A 131 29.48 10.46 12.73
N ALA A 132 28.72 11.43 12.22
CA ALA A 132 28.17 12.53 13.01
C ALA A 132 27.18 12.04 14.07
N LEU A 133 26.36 11.03 13.75
CA LEU A 133 25.26 10.56 14.59
C LEU A 133 25.58 9.34 15.46
N ALA A 134 26.72 8.68 15.23
CA ALA A 134 27.10 7.43 15.90
C ALA A 134 27.05 7.48 17.43
N HIS A 135 27.30 8.65 18.02
CA HIS A 135 27.26 8.84 19.47
C HIS A 135 25.84 8.78 20.08
N LEU A 136 24.80 8.85 19.25
CA LEU A 136 23.40 8.72 19.66
C LEU A 136 22.86 7.29 19.48
N GLU A 137 23.63 6.38 18.87
CA GLU A 137 23.24 4.98 18.74
C GLU A 137 23.02 4.34 20.10
N GLY A 138 21.84 3.74 20.30
CA GLY A 138 21.48 3.10 21.56
C GLY A 138 21.13 4.08 22.69
N ALA A 139 20.95 5.36 22.41
CA ALA A 139 20.54 6.34 23.42
C ALA A 139 19.16 5.97 24.00
N ASP A 140 19.08 5.85 25.33
CA ASP A 140 17.85 5.54 26.04
C ASP A 140 16.92 6.76 26.09
N LEU A 141 15.69 6.57 25.63
CA LEU A 141 14.63 7.56 25.67
C LEU A 141 13.82 7.37 26.95
N THR A 142 14.13 8.18 27.95
CA THR A 142 13.51 8.16 29.28
C THR A 142 12.70 9.45 29.52
N GLY A 143 12.15 9.63 30.72
CA GLY A 143 11.44 10.87 31.06
C GLY A 143 12.29 12.14 30.91
N ASP A 144 13.61 12.01 31.11
CA ASP A 144 14.56 13.13 31.04
C ASP A 144 15.11 13.36 29.62
N PHE A 145 14.92 12.40 28.71
CA PHE A 145 15.35 12.48 27.31
C PHE A 145 14.25 11.93 26.41
N THR A 146 13.39 12.84 25.94
CA THR A 146 12.17 12.51 25.22
C THR A 146 12.40 12.40 23.70
N ASP A 147 11.39 11.89 22.98
CA ASP A 147 11.38 11.83 21.52
C ASP A 147 11.66 13.23 20.89
N SER A 148 11.21 14.31 21.53
CA SER A 148 11.47 15.69 21.10
C SER A 148 12.91 16.12 21.33
N ASP A 149 13.52 15.70 22.44
CA ASP A 149 14.92 16.02 22.76
C ASP A 149 15.88 15.30 21.79
N LEU A 150 15.56 14.04 21.44
CA LEU A 150 16.26 13.32 20.40
C LEU A 150 16.15 14.03 19.04
N ALA A 151 14.95 14.47 18.65
CA ALA A 151 14.77 15.20 17.40
C ALA A 151 15.61 16.48 17.37
N GLN A 152 15.61 17.26 18.45
CA GLN A 152 16.41 18.48 18.56
C GLN A 152 17.91 18.19 18.49
N ALA A 153 18.39 17.16 19.20
CA ALA A 153 19.80 16.78 19.19
C ALA A 153 20.26 16.35 17.78
N LEU A 154 19.43 15.59 17.07
CA LEU A 154 19.71 15.20 15.68
C LEU A 154 19.66 16.40 14.73
N GLU A 155 18.71 17.30 14.92
CA GLU A 155 18.57 18.51 14.10
C GLU A 155 19.80 19.41 14.26
N ASP A 156 20.28 19.61 15.49
CA ASP A 156 21.45 20.43 15.79
C ASP A 156 22.76 19.91 15.17
N LEU A 157 22.83 18.61 14.89
CA LEU A 157 24.01 17.98 14.29
C LEU A 157 24.00 17.99 12.76
N ILE A 158 22.82 17.93 12.15
CA ILE A 158 22.66 17.68 10.70
C ILE A 158 22.20 18.94 9.97
N VAL A 159 21.38 19.77 10.61
CA VAL A 159 20.83 20.97 9.98
C VAL A 159 21.78 22.14 10.24
N PRO A 160 22.39 22.71 9.20
CA PRO A 160 23.21 23.90 9.37
C PRO A 160 22.34 25.04 9.89
N ARG A 161 22.60 25.48 11.13
CA ARG A 161 22.04 26.73 11.64
C ARG A 161 22.68 27.85 10.84
N GLY A 162 21.91 28.48 9.94
CA GLY A 162 22.38 29.61 9.17
C GLY A 162 22.91 30.71 10.10
N GLU A 163 24.18 31.07 9.92
CA GLU A 163 24.70 32.38 10.32
C GLU A 163 24.16 33.48 9.39
#